data_AF-A0A972JRX0-F1
#
_entry.id   AF-A0A972JRX0-F1
#
_cell.length_a   1.000
_cell.length_b   1.000
_cell.length_c   1.000
_cell.angle_alpha   90.00
_cell.angle_beta   90.00
_cell.angle_gamma   90.00
#
_symmetry.space_group_name_H-M   'P 1'
#
loop_
_entity.id
_entity.type
_entity.pdbx_description
1 polymer ?
#
loop_
_entity_poly.entity_id
_entity_poly.type
_entity_poly.pdbx_seq_one_letter_code
_entity_poly.pdbx_strand_id
1 'polypeptide(L)' 'MVTEELLYITEVADELRVTRKTIYDWMRTERLDYVRVGGRRRIRRSELNRFIQVMRNQSPEHTKAPEPHI' A
#
# COMPACT_ATOMS: atom_id res chain seq x y z
N MET A 1 -5.18 -9.32 -22.11
CA MET A 1 -5.23 -10.14 -20.89
C MET A 1 -4.63 -9.28 -19.79
N VAL A 2 -5.41 -8.84 -18.80
CA VAL A 2 -4.88 -8.01 -17.70
C VAL A 2 -4.34 -8.96 -16.64
N THR A 3 -3.03 -9.16 -16.60
CA THR A 3 -2.37 -9.86 -15.49
C THR A 3 -2.48 -8.98 -14.25
N GLU A 4 -3.29 -9.39 -13.28
CA GLU A 4 -3.37 -8.71 -11.99
C GLU A 4 -2.03 -8.81 -11.26
N GLU A 5 -1.35 -7.68 -11.12
CA GLU A 5 -0.07 -7.60 -10.42
C GLU A 5 -0.30 -7.66 -8.90
N LEU A 6 0.39 -8.59 -8.26
CA LEU A 6 0.33 -8.84 -6.83
C LEU A 6 1.61 -8.37 -6.16
N LEU A 7 1.53 -7.22 -5.50
CA LEU A 7 2.65 -6.56 -4.85
C LEU A 7 2.90 -7.13 -3.46
N TYR A 8 4.17 -7.15 -3.07
CA TYR A 8 4.57 -7.44 -1.70
C TYR A 8 4.37 -6.22 -0.81
N ILE A 9 4.16 -6.45 0.49
CA ILE A 9 4.05 -5.38 1.50
C ILE A 9 5.24 -4.41 1.43
N THR A 10 6.45 -4.92 1.18
CA THR A 10 7.66 -4.10 1.04
C THR A 10 7.63 -3.20 -0.18
N GLU A 11 7.11 -3.68 -1.31
CA GLU A 11 6.99 -2.87 -2.53
C GLU A 11 5.91 -1.82 -2.38
N VAL A 12 4.78 -2.16 -1.75
CA VAL A 12 3.72 -1.18 -1.46
C VAL A 12 4.21 -0.11 -0.49
N ALA A 13 5.00 -0.49 0.51
CA ALA A 13 5.61 0.44 1.45
C ALA A 13 6.56 1.42 0.75
N ASP A 14 7.38 0.92 -0.18
CA ASP A 14 8.33 1.74 -0.96
C ASP A 14 7.60 2.71 -1.91
N GLU A 15 6.62 2.21 -2.68
CA GLU A 15 5.80 2.98 -3.62
C GLU A 15 5.05 4.12 -2.93
N LEU A 16 4.49 3.84 -1.74
CA LEU A 16 3.78 4.84 -0.94
C LEU A 16 4.71 5.66 -0.04
N ARG A 17 6.01 5.33 0.00
CA ARG A 17 7.00 5.91 0.92
C ARG A 17 6.53 5.90 2.37
N VAL A 18 5.94 4.80 2.81
CA VAL A 18 5.50 4.58 4.19
C VAL A 18 6.22 3.39 4.82
N THR A 19 6.24 3.34 6.14
CA THR A 19 6.83 2.20 6.84
C THR A 19 5.95 0.95 6.68
N ARG A 20 6.54 -0.25 6.64
CA ARG A 20 5.80 -1.52 6.66
C ARG A 20 4.79 -1.60 7.80
N LYS A 21 5.11 -0.99 8.96
CA LYS A 21 4.21 -0.87 10.11
C LYS A 21 2.90 -0.16 9.75
N THR A 22 2.98 0.92 8.98
CA THR A 22 1.82 1.66 8.48
C THR A 22 0.95 0.79 7.58
N ILE A 23 1.58 0.00 6.69
CA ILE A 23 0.86 -0.97 5.86
C ILE A 23 0.15 -2.02 6.72
N TYR A 24 0.82 -2.59 7.73
CA TYR A 24 0.19 -3.54 8.66
C TYR A 24 -0.96 -2.91 9.45
N ASP A 25 -0.85 -1.64 9.82
CA ASP A 25 -1.90 -0.90 10.52
C ASP A 25 -3.12 -0.69 9.61
N TRP A 26 -2.92 -0.34 8.33
CA TRP A 26 -4.00 -0.25 7.34
C TRP A 26 -4.66 -1.58 7.05
N MET A 27 -3.90 -2.68 7.02
CA MET A 27 -4.47 -4.02 6.93
C MET A 27 -5.27 -4.39 8.18
N ARG A 28 -4.79 -3.99 9.37
CA ARG A 28 -5.46 -4.26 10.66
C ARG A 28 -6.74 -3.45 10.83
N THR A 29 -6.76 -2.24 10.30
CA THR A 29 -7.92 -1.33 10.33
C THR A 29 -8.85 -1.52 9.14
N GLU A 30 -8.65 -2.57 8.35
CA GLU A 30 -9.45 -2.91 7.16
C GLU A 30 -9.55 -1.76 6.14
N ARG A 31 -8.54 -0.87 6.15
CA ARG A 31 -8.42 0.25 5.20
C ARG A 31 -7.75 -0.16 3.90
N LEU A 32 -6.92 -1.20 3.93
CA LEU A 32 -6.21 -1.72 2.77
C LEU A 32 -6.43 -3.23 2.64
N ASP A 33 -7.11 -3.60 1.56
CA ASP A 33 -7.43 -4.98 1.27
C ASP A 33 -6.20 -5.77 0.81
N TYR A 34 -6.12 -7.03 1.22
CA TYR A 34 -4.99 -7.90 0.90
C TYR A 34 -5.46 -9.31 0.62
N VAL A 35 -4.77 -9.97 -0.30
CA VAL A 35 -4.99 -11.37 -0.64
C VAL A 35 -3.88 -12.24 -0.10
N ARG A 36 -4.22 -13.43 0.35
CA ARG A 36 -3.23 -14.42 0.78
C ARG A 36 -2.95 -15.38 -0.34
N VAL A 37 -1.72 -15.37 -0.86
CA VAL A 37 -1.27 -16.25 -1.95
C VAL A 37 -0.06 -17.05 -1.47
N GLY A 38 -0.19 -18.38 -1.43
CA GLY A 38 0.88 -19.27 -0.99
C GLY A 38 1.37 -18.99 0.44
N GLY A 39 0.45 -18.65 1.35
CA GLY A 39 0.76 -18.30 2.74
C GLY A 39 1.29 -16.88 2.96
N ARG A 40 1.67 -16.16 1.90
CA ARG A 40 2.15 -14.77 1.96
C ARG A 40 1.01 -13.78 1.68
N ARG A 41 1.03 -12.64 2.36
CA ARG A 41 0.10 -11.53 2.12
C ARG A 41 0.61 -10.71 0.94
N ARG A 42 -0.26 -10.48 -0.04
CA ARG A 42 0.00 -9.66 -1.22
C ARG A 42 -1.14 -8.68 -1.41
N ILE A 43 -0.83 -7.55 -2.02
CA ILE A 43 -1.80 -6.49 -2.31
C ILE A 43 -1.98 -6.45 -3.82
N ARG A 44 -3.23 -6.39 -4.29
CA ARG A 44 -3.49 -6.22 -5.73
C ARG A 44 -3.14 -4.79 -6.12
N ARG A 45 -2.42 -4.61 -7.22
CA ARG A 45 -2.10 -3.28 -7.78
C ARG A 45 -3.36 -2.43 -7.98
N SER A 46 -4.45 -3.05 -8.42
CA SER A 46 -5.74 -2.37 -8.61
C SER A 46 -6.32 -1.82 -7.30
N GLU A 47 -6.23 -2.59 -6.21
CA GLU A 47 -6.69 -2.14 -4.88
C GLU A 47 -5.80 -1.03 -4.34
N LEU A 48 -4.48 -1.16 -4.48
CA LEU A 48 -3.54 -0.10 -4.11
C LEU A 48 -3.86 1.21 -4.86
N ASN A 49 -4.12 1.15 -6.16
CA ASN A 49 -4.46 2.33 -6.95
C ASN A 49 -5.77 2.99 -6.48
N ARG A 50 -6.82 2.18 -6.21
CA ARG A 50 -8.07 2.69 -5.63
C ARG A 50 -7.82 3.38 -4.29
N PHE A 51 -7.02 2.76 -3.42
CA PHE A 51 -6.66 3.33 -2.13
C PHE A 51 -5.94 4.69 -2.28
N ILE A 52 -4.98 4.78 -3.20
CA ILE A 52 -4.28 6.03 -3.51
C ILE A 52 -5.25 7.09 -4.04
N GLN A 53 -6.18 6.72 -4.92
CA GLN A 53 -7.19 7.65 -5.43
C GLN A 53 -8.09 8.19 -4.31
N VAL A 54 -8.52 7.33 -3.39
CA VAL A 54 -9.33 7.74 -2.22
C VAL A 54 -8.52 8.68 -1.32
N MET A 55 -7.27 8.37 -1.02
CA MET A 55 -6.40 9.25 -0.23
C MET A 55 -6.14 10.60 -0.91
N ARG A 56 -5.88 10.61 -2.22
CA ARG A 56 -5.65 11.84 -2.98
C ARG A 56 -6.88 12.75 -3.00
N ASN A 57 -8.08 12.17 -3.00
CA ASN A 57 -9.33 12.94 -2.92
C ASN A 57 -9.64 13.43 -1.48
N GLN A 58 -8.81 13.08 -0.50
CA GLN A 58 -8.94 13.46 0.91
C GLN A 58 -7.85 14.44 1.39
N SER A 59 -7.13 15.13 0.51
CA SER A 59 -6.13 16.11 0.97
C SER A 59 -6.06 17.36 0.12
N PRO A 60 -5.96 18.53 0.78
CA PRO A 60 -4.78 19.35 0.61
C PRO A 60 -3.87 19.17 1.83
N GLU A 61 -2.57 18.97 1.57
CA GLU A 61 -1.44 19.12 2.51
C GLU A 61 -1.25 18.12 3.68
N HIS A 62 -0.35 17.15 3.47
CA HIS A 62 0.76 16.84 4.38
C HIS A 62 1.78 15.94 3.63
N THR A 63 2.94 16.43 3.20
CA THR A 63 4.18 16.71 3.96
C THR A 63 4.97 15.45 4.33
N LYS A 64 6.16 15.36 3.70
CA LYS A 64 7.40 14.62 4.02
C LYS A 64 7.44 13.11 3.75
N ALA A 65 8.09 12.79 2.63
CA ALA A 65 8.76 11.52 2.40
C ALA A 65 9.78 11.27 3.53
N PRO A 66 9.80 10.10 4.18
CA PRO A 66 10.94 9.70 4.97
C PRO A 66 12.11 9.42 4.02
N GLU A 67 13.19 10.17 4.18
CA GLU A 67 14.48 9.94 3.57
C GLU A 67 14.97 8.51 3.92
N PRO A 68 15.63 7.80 2.98
CA PRO A 68 16.11 6.45 3.24
C PRO A 68 17.15 6.47 4.35
N HIS A 69 16.92 5.70 5.43
CA HIS A 69 17.97 5.40 6.40
C HIS A 69 19.04 4.54 5.71
N ILE A 70 20.23 5.12 5.50
CA ILE A 70 21.49 4.42 5.24
C ILE A 70 22.09 4.01 6.60
#